data_AF-A0A6J7SJ32-F1
#
_entry.id   AF-A0A6J7SJ32-F1
#
_cell.length_a   1.000
_cell.length_b   1.000
_cell.length_c   1.000
_cell.angle_alpha   90.00
_cell.angle_beta   90.00
_cell.angle_gamma   90.00
#
_symmetry.space_group_name_H-M   'P 1'
#
loop_
_entity.id
_entity.type
_entity.pdbx_description
1 polymer ?
#
loop_
_entity_poly.entity_id
_entity_poly.type
_entity_poly.pdbx_seq_one_letter_code
_entity_poly.pdbx_strand_id
1 'polypeptide(L)' 'MAYGSVLSRDGDYFGSTVNLAARLVDKAKPGSVLLTGDGASDCPGAVAKGKRRLRDLPERVDTWRIG' A
#
# COMPACT_ATOMS: atom_id res chain seq x y z
N MET A 1 -0.66 3.79 1.64
CA MET A 1 -1.85 3.69 0.81
C MET A 1 -1.56 2.85 -0.41
N ALA A 2 -2.55 2.10 -0.87
CA ALA A 2 -2.51 1.33 -2.10
C ALA A 2 -3.60 1.85 -3.03
N TYR A 3 -3.28 1.97 -4.32
CA TYR A 3 -4.20 2.45 -5.35
C TYR A 3 -4.39 1.34 -6.39
N GLY A 4 -5.59 1.22 -6.92
CA GLY A 4 -5.96 0.15 -7.83
C GLY A 4 -7.46 -0.11 -7.83
N SER A 5 -7.91 -0.97 -8.73
CA SER A 5 -9.33 -1.33 -8.88
C SER A 5 -9.85 -2.01 -7.61
N VAL A 6 -11.07 -1.62 -7.20
CA VAL A 6 -11.79 -2.23 -6.08
C VAL A 6 -13.24 -2.47 -6.49
N LEU A 7 -13.81 -3.56 -6.01
CA LEU A 7 -15.23 -3.85 -6.12
C LEU A 7 -15.92 -3.29 -4.88
N SER A 8 -16.88 -2.38 -5.07
CA SER A 8 -17.74 -1.91 -3.98
C SER A 8 -19.03 -2.74 -3.96
N ARG A 9 -19.39 -3.30 -2.80
CA ARG A 9 -20.63 -4.07 -2.61
C ARG A 9 -21.12 -3.92 -1.17
N ASP A 10 -22.41 -3.62 -1.02
CA ASP A 10 -23.08 -3.49 0.29
C ASP A 10 -22.36 -2.53 1.27
N GLY A 11 -21.71 -1.48 0.75
CA GLY A 11 -20.95 -0.50 1.53
C GLY A 11 -19.54 -0.93 1.93
N ASP A 12 -19.10 -2.12 1.52
CA ASP A 12 -17.75 -2.64 1.76
C ASP A 12 -16.93 -2.71 0.46
N TYR A 13 -15.61 -2.76 0.58
CA TYR A 13 -14.66 -2.79 -0.53
C TYR A 13 -13.89 -4.10 -0.58
N PHE A 14 -13.99 -4.81 -1.71
CA PHE A 14 -13.30 -6.07 -1.96
C PHE A 14 -12.31 -5.92 -3.11
N GLY A 15 -11.16 -6.58 -3.00
CA GLY A 15 -10.19 -6.64 -4.08
C GLY A 15 -8.74 -6.74 -3.60
N SER A 16 -7.85 -7.05 -4.55
CA SER A 16 -6.41 -7.13 -4.31
C SER A 16 -5.82 -5.85 -3.72
N THR A 17 -6.35 -4.68 -4.12
CA THR A 17 -5.94 -3.36 -3.62
C THR A 17 -6.22 -3.19 -2.12
N VAL A 18 -7.37 -3.65 -1.63
CA VAL A 18 -7.75 -3.54 -0.21
C VAL A 18 -6.90 -4.49 0.65
N ASN A 19 -6.67 -5.71 0.16
CA ASN A 19 -5.76 -6.67 0.80
C ASN A 19 -4.35 -6.10 0.90
N LEU A 20 -3.85 -5.48 -0.18
CA LEU A 20 -2.55 -4.82 -0.21
C LEU A 20 -2.48 -3.67 0.80
N ALA A 21 -3.52 -2.83 0.87
CA ALA A 21 -3.60 -1.75 1.85
C ALA A 21 -3.51 -2.27 3.29
N ALA A 22 -4.27 -3.32 3.63
CA ALA A 22 -4.23 -3.94 4.96
C ALA A 22 -2.84 -4.47 5.31
N ARG A 23 -2.14 -5.09 4.34
CA ARG A 23 -0.77 -5.59 4.53
C ARG A 23 0.26 -4.47 4.68
N LEU A 24 0.06 -3.32 4.02
CA LEU A 24 0.93 -2.15 4.20
C LEU A 24 0.80 -1.57 5.61
N VAL A 25 -0.40 -1.53 6.18
CA VAL A 25 -0.64 -1.07 7.56
C VAL A 25 0.07 -1.97 8.56
N ASP A 26 -0.02 -3.30 8.41
CA ASP A 26 0.67 -4.27 9.27
C ASP A 26 2.21 -4.16 9.24
N LYS A 27 2.76 -3.61 8.15
CA LYS A 27 4.21 -3.39 7.98
C LYS A 27 4.65 -1.96 8.26
N ALA A 28 3.73 -1.03 8.44
CA ALA A 28 4.07 0.36 8.72
C ALA A 28 4.71 0.47 10.11
N LYS A 29 5.70 1.36 10.25
CA LYS A 29 6.18 1.72 11.59
C LYS A 29 5.14 2.64 12.24
N PRO A 30 4.96 2.58 13.57
CA PRO A 30 4.10 3.54 14.28
C PRO A 30 4.44 4.99 13.87
N GLY A 31 3.43 5.79 13.60
CA GLY A 31 3.59 7.18 13.16
C GLY A 31 4.07 7.36 11.72
N SER A 32 3.98 6.34 10.87
CA SER A 32 4.34 6.45 9.46
C SER A 32 3.31 5.86 8.52
N VAL A 33 3.22 6.41 7.31
CA VAL A 33 2.35 5.91 6.24
C VAL A 33 3.22 5.21 5.19
N LEU A 34 2.91 3.94 4.92
CA LEU A 34 3.59 3.14 3.89
C LEU A 34 2.76 3.15 2.60
N LEU A 35 3.37 3.49 1.48
CA LEU A 35 2.77 3.68 0.16
C LEU A 35 3.30 2.67 -0.85
N THR A 36 2.51 2.37 -1.87
CA THR A 36 2.92 1.66 -3.10
C THR A 36 3.23 2.65 -4.22
N GLY A 37 3.85 2.20 -5.31
CA GLY A 37 4.34 3.08 -6.39
C GLY A 37 3.32 4.05 -6.93
N ASP A 38 2.13 3.55 -7.26
CA ASP A 38 1.06 4.39 -7.79
C ASP A 38 0.65 5.49 -6.80
N GLY A 39 0.66 5.18 -5.50
CA GLY A 39 0.35 6.16 -4.45
C GLY A 39 1.49 7.09 -4.06
N ALA A 40 2.72 6.74 -4.40
CA ALA A 40 3.89 7.56 -4.09
C ALA A 40 4.04 8.71 -5.08
N SER A 41 3.65 8.52 -6.34
CA SER A 41 3.71 9.52 -7.40
C SER A 41 2.92 10.79 -7.06
N ASP A 42 1.79 10.64 -6.37
CA ASP A 42 0.90 11.74 -6.03
C ASP A 42 1.14 12.34 -4.64
N CYS A 43 2.18 11.89 -3.92
CA CYS A 43 2.39 12.24 -2.53
C CYS A 43 3.73 12.98 -2.29
N PRO A 44 3.70 14.32 -2.17
CA PRO A 44 4.89 15.11 -1.84
C PRO A 44 5.49 14.67 -0.51
N GLY A 45 6.81 14.45 -0.48
CA GLY A 45 7.53 13.98 0.72
C GLY A 45 7.61 12.46 0.88
N ALA A 46 7.09 11.68 -0.08
CA ALA A 46 7.26 10.23 -0.11
C ALA A 46 8.73 9.84 -0.35
N VAL A 47 9.33 9.13 0.61
CA VAL A 47 10.71 8.65 0.50
C VAL A 47 10.72 7.17 0.12
N ALA A 48 11.42 6.83 -0.97
CA ALA A 48 11.56 5.44 -1.41
C ALA A 48 12.23 4.58 -0.33
N LYS A 49 11.63 3.41 -0.04
CA LYS A 49 12.14 2.39 0.90
C LYS A 49 12.50 1.08 0.21
N GLY A 50 12.30 1.00 -1.11
CA GLY A 50 12.65 -0.13 -1.94
C GLY A 50 11.65 -1.29 -1.86
N LYS A 51 12.03 -2.40 -2.50
CA LYS A 51 11.20 -3.59 -2.68
C LYS A 51 11.02 -4.37 -1.38
N ARG A 52 9.77 -4.60 -0.98
CA ARG A 52 9.41 -5.44 0.17
C ARG A 52 8.59 -6.64 -0.27
N ARG A 53 8.83 -7.79 0.38
CA ARG A 53 7.87 -8.91 0.31
C ARG A 53 6.74 -8.61 1.28
N LEU A 54 5.53 -8.59 0.74
CA LEU A 54 4.31 -8.53 1.50
C LEU A 54 3.69 -9.93 1.49
N ARG A 55 3.06 -10.33 2.59
CA ARG A 55 2.40 -11.62 2.70
C ARG A 55 1.30 -11.71 1.64
N ASP A 56 1.16 -12.88 1.02
CA ASP A 56 0.12 -13.20 0.02
C ASP A 56 0.24 -12.45 -1.32
N LEU A 57 1.39 -11.81 -1.57
CA LEU A 57 1.72 -11.22 -2.87
C LEU A 57 2.87 -12.00 -3.52
N PRO A 58 2.70 -12.44 -4.79
CA PRO A 58 3.70 -13.27 -5.47
C PRO A 58 5.01 -12.50 -5.70
N GLU A 59 4.90 -11.20 -5.97
CA GLU A 59 6.04 -10.34 -6.31
C GLU A 59 6.43 -9.39 -5.17
N ARG A 60 7.66 -8.89 -5.25
CA ARG A 60 8.12 -7.83 -4.35
C ARG A 60 7.52 -6.50 -4.79
N VAL A 61 6.92 -5.78 -3.85
CA VAL A 61 6.26 -4.50 -4.10
C VAL A 61 7.22 -3.37 -3.73
N ASP A 62 7.41 -2.42 -4.63
CA ASP A 62 8.13 -1.18 -4.31
C ASP A 62 7.33 -0.37 -3.30
N THR A 63 8.02 0.12 -2.26
CA THR A 63 7.38 0.83 -1.16
C THR A 63 8.02 2.19 -0.91
N TRP A 64 7.18 3.15 -0.55
CA TRP A 64 7.57 4.49 -0.11
C TRP A 64 7.02 4.76 1.28
N ARG A 65 7.58 5.74 1.97
CA ARG A 65 7.15 6.11 3.31
C ARG A 65 7.06 7.62 3.47
N ILE A 66 6.02 8.04 4.18
CA ILE A 66 5.87 9.40 4.73
C ILE A 66 5.84 9.29 6.25
N GLY A 67 6.45 10.24 6.93
CA GLY A 67 6.48 10.37 8.39
C GLY A 67 6.22 11.80 8.79
#